data_AF-X1S9X9-F1
#
_entry.id   AF-X1S9X9-F1
#
_cell.length_a   1.000
_cell.length_b   1.000
_cell.length_c   1.000
_cell.angle_alpha   90.00
_cell.angle_beta   90.00
_cell.angle_gamma   90.00
#
_symmetry.space_group_name_H-M   'P 1'
#
loop_
_entity.id
_entity.type
_entity.pdbx_description
1 polymer ?
#
loop_
_entity_poly.entity_id
_entity_poly.type
_entity_poly.pdbx_seq_one_letter_code
_entity_poly.pdbx_strand_id
1 'polypeptide(L)'
;VAQRTQKSDNKTINGEDAFQLYDTYGFPLDLTQLMAREKGLNVDTAKFEELMNQQRERARAAQKGASLAVTLTDTELPVTEDLHKYHTDICETEVLGFIDNEGYKTAGRIEAGAKVGVVLERTCFYAEAGGQVGDCGTIESDNGKFFVDNTSRIANCVVHQGRLVEGTLVIGDNVKAIVSKDRDATRKNHTATHLLQWALQKIVGSSVAQQGSLVGPDYLRFDFTCPKALTAKQITEVENLVREKIEENLPVTCVAMPREQAEKLG
;
A
#
# COMPACT_ATOMS: atom_id res chain seq x y z
N VAL A 1 -15.25 -8.65 -19.34
CA VAL A 1 -14.63 -9.96 -19.04
C VAL A 1 -15.10 -11.04 -20.01
N ALA A 2 -16.33 -11.56 -19.92
CA ALA A 2 -16.79 -12.71 -20.73
C ALA A 2 -16.64 -12.60 -22.27
N GLN A 3 -16.92 -11.44 -22.88
CA GLN A 3 -16.73 -11.24 -24.33
C GLN A 3 -15.24 -11.24 -24.74
N ARG A 4 -14.35 -10.87 -23.83
CA ARG A 4 -12.90 -10.87 -24.05
C ARG A 4 -12.36 -12.30 -23.97
N THR A 5 -12.85 -13.07 -22.98
CA THR A 5 -12.53 -14.50 -22.78
C THR A 5 -13.08 -15.41 -23.87
N GLN A 6 -14.21 -15.08 -24.49
CA GLN A 6 -14.74 -15.83 -25.64
C GLN A 6 -13.89 -15.68 -26.91
N LYS A 7 -13.04 -14.65 -26.99
CA LYS A 7 -12.12 -14.40 -28.11
C LYS A 7 -10.73 -14.99 -27.90
N SER A 8 -10.40 -15.45 -26.69
CA SER A 8 -9.14 -16.14 -26.41
C SER A 8 -9.30 -17.65 -26.58
N ASP A 9 -8.26 -18.33 -27.08
CA ASP A 9 -8.25 -19.80 -27.23
C ASP A 9 -8.48 -20.54 -25.90
N ASN A 10 -8.19 -19.87 -24.78
CA ASN A 10 -8.43 -20.39 -23.44
C ASN A 10 -9.80 -19.91 -22.93
N LYS A 11 -10.78 -20.82 -22.83
CA LYS A 11 -12.16 -20.56 -22.37
C LYS A 11 -12.27 -20.39 -20.85
N THR A 12 -11.32 -19.68 -20.24
CA THR A 12 -11.21 -19.52 -18.79
C THR A 12 -11.06 -18.04 -18.45
N ILE A 13 -11.97 -17.51 -17.63
CA ILE A 13 -11.87 -16.17 -17.04
C ILE A 13 -10.69 -16.21 -16.06
N ASN A 14 -9.78 -15.26 -16.23
CA ASN A 14 -8.58 -15.20 -15.41
C ASN A 14 -8.91 -14.88 -13.95
N GLY A 15 -8.10 -15.37 -13.01
CA GLY A 15 -8.34 -15.21 -11.58
C GLY A 15 -8.27 -13.75 -11.14
N GLU A 16 -7.41 -12.94 -11.76
CA GLU A 16 -7.32 -11.49 -11.53
C GLU A 16 -8.62 -10.76 -11.93
N ASP A 17 -9.21 -11.12 -13.08
CA ASP A 17 -10.47 -10.53 -13.54
C ASP A 17 -11.63 -10.91 -12.59
N ALA A 18 -11.66 -12.17 -12.14
CA ALA A 18 -12.65 -12.64 -11.16
C ALA A 18 -12.45 -11.98 -9.79
N PHE A 19 -11.20 -11.80 -9.37
CA PHE A 19 -10.86 -11.11 -8.13
C PHE A 19 -11.27 -9.65 -8.19
N GLN A 20 -11.04 -8.95 -9.30
CA GLN A 20 -11.47 -7.57 -9.49
C GLN A 20 -13.00 -7.44 -9.45
N LEU A 21 -13.74 -8.37 -10.07
CA LEU A 21 -15.20 -8.42 -9.99
C LEU A 21 -15.69 -8.51 -8.53
N TYR A 22 -15.05 -9.34 -7.72
CA TYR A 22 -15.36 -9.50 -6.31
C TYR A 22 -14.95 -8.28 -5.48
N ASP A 23 -13.68 -7.90 -5.54
CA ASP A 23 -13.07 -6.91 -4.64
C ASP A 23 -13.49 -5.48 -4.97
N THR A 24 -13.48 -5.11 -6.26
CA THR A 24 -13.77 -3.75 -6.70
C THR A 24 -15.26 -3.53 -6.91
N TYR A 25 -15.96 -4.50 -7.50
CA TYR A 25 -17.36 -4.34 -7.91
C TYR A 25 -18.35 -5.06 -6.98
N GLY A 26 -17.87 -5.76 -5.95
CA GLY A 26 -18.71 -6.48 -5.00
C GLY A 26 -19.45 -7.68 -5.59
N PHE A 27 -19.03 -8.16 -6.77
CA PHE A 27 -19.72 -9.21 -7.51
C PHE A 27 -19.27 -10.61 -7.04
N PRO A 28 -20.15 -11.44 -6.46
CA PRO A 28 -19.73 -12.70 -5.84
C PRO A 28 -19.05 -13.66 -6.83
N LEU A 29 -18.05 -14.40 -6.36
CA LEU A 29 -17.38 -15.44 -7.17
C LEU A 29 -18.40 -16.47 -7.69
N ASP A 30 -19.32 -16.92 -6.83
CA ASP A 30 -20.34 -17.91 -7.18
C ASP A 30 -21.21 -17.44 -8.36
N LEU A 31 -21.57 -16.15 -8.37
CA LEU A 31 -22.36 -15.55 -9.44
C LEU A 31 -21.53 -15.38 -10.71
N THR A 32 -20.26 -15.00 -10.58
CA THR A 32 -19.29 -14.97 -11.69
C THR A 32 -19.14 -16.35 -12.35
N GLN A 33 -19.03 -17.41 -11.55
CA GLN A 33 -18.94 -18.79 -12.02
C GLN A 33 -20.23 -19.26 -12.69
N LEU A 34 -21.40 -18.93 -12.12
CA LEU A 34 -22.70 -19.26 -12.70
C LEU A 34 -22.84 -18.64 -14.10
N MET A 35 -22.59 -17.34 -14.23
CA MET A 35 -22.69 -16.63 -15.50
C MET A 35 -21.63 -17.05 -16.51
N ALA A 36 -20.44 -17.45 -16.04
CA ALA A 36 -19.40 -18.02 -16.90
C ALA A 36 -19.84 -19.37 -17.49
N ARG A 37 -20.40 -20.25 -16.66
CA ARG A 37 -20.90 -21.57 -17.09
C ARG A 37 -22.02 -21.48 -18.11
N GLU A 38 -22.97 -20.55 -17.94
CA GLU A 38 -24.04 -20.31 -18.93
C GLU A 38 -23.48 -19.95 -20.32
N LYS A 39 -22.27 -19.40 -20.37
CA LYS A 39 -21.57 -19.01 -21.61
C LYS A 39 -20.51 -20.02 -22.05
N GLY A 40 -20.43 -21.19 -21.41
CA GLY A 40 -19.44 -22.23 -21.70
C GLY A 40 -18.00 -21.82 -21.35
N LEU A 41 -17.84 -20.94 -20.35
CA LEU A 41 -16.55 -20.48 -19.82
C LEU A 41 -16.31 -21.04 -18.41
N ASN A 42 -15.05 -21.24 -18.07
CA ASN A 42 -14.59 -21.54 -16.71
C ASN A 42 -14.04 -20.28 -16.03
N VAL A 43 -13.76 -20.36 -14.73
CA VAL A 43 -13.08 -19.32 -13.95
C VAL A 43 -11.88 -19.95 -13.27
N ASP A 44 -10.71 -19.29 -13.31
CA ASP A 44 -9.55 -19.70 -12.53
C ASP A 44 -9.76 -19.36 -11.05
N THR A 45 -10.27 -20.34 -10.31
CA THR A 45 -10.53 -20.22 -8.88
C THR A 45 -9.25 -20.30 -8.05
N ALA A 46 -8.22 -20.99 -8.54
CA ALA A 46 -6.97 -21.14 -7.79
C ALA A 46 -6.25 -19.80 -7.68
N LYS A 47 -6.17 -19.05 -8.79
CA LYS A 47 -5.57 -17.72 -8.79
C LYS A 47 -6.43 -16.71 -8.03
N PHE A 48 -7.76 -16.81 -8.09
CA PHE A 48 -8.67 -16.02 -7.25
C PHE A 48 -8.41 -16.25 -5.75
N GLU A 49 -8.30 -17.50 -5.31
CA GLU A 49 -8.05 -17.84 -3.90
C GLU A 49 -6.67 -17.38 -3.42
N GLU A 50 -5.64 -17.45 -4.27
CA GLU A 50 -4.32 -16.90 -4.01
C GLU A 50 -4.40 -15.39 -3.71
N LEU A 51 -5.09 -14.62 -4.56
CA LEU A 51 -5.26 -13.17 -4.41
C LEU A 51 -6.11 -12.81 -3.18
N MET A 52 -7.16 -13.59 -2.89
CA MET A 52 -7.94 -13.46 -1.65
C MET A 52 -7.10 -13.70 -0.40
N ASN A 53 -6.19 -14.68 -0.43
CA ASN A 53 -5.28 -14.94 0.68
C ASN A 53 -4.28 -13.81 0.86
N GLN A 54 -3.69 -13.30 -0.23
CA GLN A 54 -2.81 -12.13 -0.17
C GLN A 54 -3.55 -10.90 0.38
N GLN A 55 -4.79 -10.65 -0.02
CA GLN A 55 -5.62 -9.57 0.54
C GLN A 55 -5.90 -9.77 2.04
N ARG A 56 -6.26 -11.00 2.45
CA ARG A 56 -6.47 -11.33 3.87
C ARG A 56 -5.19 -11.17 4.68
N GLU A 57 -4.04 -11.54 4.13
CA GLU A 57 -2.74 -11.36 4.77
C GLU A 57 -2.42 -9.87 4.95
N ARG A 58 -2.64 -9.05 3.92
CA ARG A 58 -2.51 -7.58 4.00
C ARG A 58 -3.43 -6.98 5.09
N ALA A 59 -4.70 -7.38 5.12
CA ALA A 59 -5.64 -6.92 6.16
C ALA A 59 -5.26 -7.38 7.57
N ARG A 60 -4.75 -8.61 7.73
CA ARG A 60 -4.24 -9.13 9.00
C ARG A 60 -2.96 -8.43 9.45
N ALA A 61 -2.07 -8.05 8.53
CA ALA A 61 -0.88 -7.27 8.83
C ALA A 61 -1.26 -5.89 9.40
N ALA A 62 -2.25 -5.21 8.81
CA ALA A 62 -2.79 -3.94 9.31
C ALA A 62 -3.39 -4.07 10.73
N GLN A 63 -4.16 -5.14 11.02
CA GLN A 63 -4.66 -5.41 12.37
C GLN A 63 -3.55 -5.75 13.37
N LYS A 64 -2.48 -6.43 12.95
CA LYS A 64 -1.33 -6.73 13.82
C LYS A 64 -0.51 -5.50 14.17
N GLY A 65 -0.41 -4.49 13.29
CA GLY A 65 0.17 -3.19 13.63
C GLY A 65 -0.57 -2.51 14.78
N ALA A 66 -1.91 -2.54 14.76
CA ALA A 66 -2.73 -2.05 15.86
C ALA A 66 -2.53 -2.87 17.15
N SER A 67 -2.39 -4.20 17.04
CA SER A 67 -2.13 -5.07 18.20
C SER A 67 -0.74 -4.85 18.82
N LEU A 68 0.30 -4.63 18.01
CA LEU A 68 1.66 -4.34 18.47
C LEU A 68 1.72 -2.98 19.18
N ALA A 69 1.01 -1.97 18.67
CA ALA A 69 0.93 -0.66 19.31
C ALA A 69 0.33 -0.74 20.72
N VAL A 70 -0.67 -1.61 20.95
CA VAL A 70 -1.28 -1.82 22.28
C VAL A 70 -0.31 -2.50 23.25
N THR A 71 0.51 -3.45 22.80
CA THR A 71 1.50 -4.14 23.65
C THR A 71 2.67 -3.23 24.05
N LEU A 72 2.90 -2.14 23.32
CA LEU A 72 4.05 -1.24 23.50
C LEU A 72 3.70 0.07 24.23
N THR A 73 2.50 0.18 24.83
CA THR A 73 1.99 1.44 25.40
C THR A 73 2.92 2.08 26.45
N ASP A 74 3.71 1.28 27.17
CA ASP A 74 4.69 1.73 28.18
C ASP A 74 6.15 1.56 27.74
N THR A 75 6.41 1.28 26.46
CA THR A 75 7.75 1.02 25.92
C THR A 75 8.27 2.23 25.15
N GLU A 76 9.44 2.74 25.55
CA GLU A 76 10.11 3.82 24.83
C GLU A 76 10.79 3.26 23.56
N LEU A 77 10.24 3.61 22.39
CA LEU A 77 10.80 3.24 21.09
C LEU A 77 11.73 4.36 20.59
N PRO A 78 12.82 4.01 19.86
CA PRO A 78 13.72 5.01 19.30
C PRO A 78 13.01 5.84 18.21
N VAL A 79 13.46 7.07 18.04
CA VAL A 79 13.06 7.90 16.89
C VAL A 79 13.79 7.40 15.66
N THR A 80 13.06 7.10 14.58
CA THR A 80 13.67 6.71 13.30
C THR A 80 13.89 7.93 12.42
N GLU A 81 15.09 8.09 11.87
CA GLU A 81 15.35 9.09 10.82
C GLU A 81 14.85 8.55 9.47
N ASP A 82 13.87 9.22 8.87
CA ASP A 82 13.16 8.66 7.71
C ASP A 82 13.04 9.63 6.54
N LEU A 83 13.87 10.68 6.47
CA LEU A 83 13.86 11.63 5.35
C LEU A 83 14.43 10.99 4.07
N HIS A 84 15.24 9.94 4.19
CA HIS A 84 15.78 9.18 3.06
C HIS A 84 14.68 8.68 2.11
N LYS A 85 13.46 8.44 2.61
CA LYS A 85 12.32 7.99 1.81
C LYS A 85 11.95 8.93 0.65
N TYR A 86 12.33 10.19 0.72
CA TYR A 86 12.07 11.18 -0.34
C TYR A 86 13.16 11.25 -1.42
N HIS A 87 14.29 10.56 -1.21
CA HIS A 87 15.49 10.73 -2.04
C HIS A 87 16.02 9.43 -2.63
N THR A 88 15.76 8.29 -1.98
CA THR A 88 16.29 6.98 -2.39
C THR A 88 15.31 5.87 -2.05
N ASP A 89 15.41 4.77 -2.80
CA ASP A 89 14.74 3.50 -2.50
C ASP A 89 15.69 2.48 -1.84
N ILE A 90 16.95 2.88 -1.62
CA ILE A 90 17.99 2.05 -1.01
C ILE A 90 18.72 2.88 0.05
N CYS A 91 18.85 2.34 1.26
CA CYS A 91 19.53 3.00 2.38
C CYS A 91 20.37 1.99 3.17
N GLU A 92 21.62 2.34 3.48
CA GLU A 92 22.45 1.61 4.43
C GLU A 92 22.16 2.15 5.85
N THR A 93 21.94 1.23 6.79
CA THR A 93 21.52 1.56 8.16
C THR A 93 21.89 0.45 9.14
N GLU A 94 21.63 0.66 10.42
CA GLU A 94 21.86 -0.29 11.50
C GLU A 94 20.53 -0.81 12.08
N VAL A 95 20.50 -2.09 12.45
CA VAL A 95 19.38 -2.68 13.19
C VAL A 95 19.45 -2.27 14.67
N LEU A 96 18.54 -1.41 15.13
CA LEU A 96 18.49 -0.97 16.53
C LEU A 96 17.77 -1.95 17.45
N GLY A 97 16.84 -2.72 16.90
CA GLY A 97 16.03 -3.64 17.68
C GLY A 97 14.97 -4.35 16.85
N PHE A 98 14.24 -5.23 17.50
CA PHE A 98 13.06 -5.86 16.92
C PHE A 98 11.94 -5.99 17.93
N ILE A 99 10.72 -6.12 17.42
CA ILE A 99 9.49 -6.23 18.18
C ILE A 99 8.86 -7.57 17.87
N ASP A 100 8.67 -8.40 18.89
CA ASP A 100 7.96 -9.68 18.80
C ASP A 100 6.77 -9.71 19.77
N ASN A 101 6.21 -10.91 20.03
CA ASN A 101 5.06 -11.06 20.93
C ASN A 101 5.37 -10.74 22.40
N GLU A 102 6.66 -10.70 22.78
CA GLU A 102 7.11 -10.35 24.13
C GLU A 102 7.41 -8.85 24.27
N GLY A 103 7.40 -8.10 23.17
CA GLY A 103 7.62 -6.64 23.14
C GLY A 103 8.87 -6.24 22.36
N TYR A 104 9.36 -5.02 22.62
CA TYR A 104 10.55 -4.47 21.98
C TYR A 104 11.83 -4.98 22.64
N LYS A 105 12.79 -5.43 21.82
CA LYS A 105 14.08 -5.96 22.24
C LYS A 105 15.22 -5.16 21.60
N THR A 106 16.18 -4.77 22.43
CA THR A 106 17.39 -4.01 22.06
C THR A 106 18.67 -4.86 22.11
N ALA A 107 18.56 -6.17 22.33
CA ALA A 107 19.66 -7.12 22.25
C ALA A 107 19.16 -8.49 21.77
N GLY A 108 20.03 -9.23 21.07
CA GLY A 108 19.73 -10.57 20.56
C GLY A 108 19.80 -10.67 19.04
N ARG A 109 19.22 -11.75 18.52
CA ARG A 109 19.22 -12.12 17.10
C ARG A 109 17.84 -12.57 16.66
N ILE A 110 17.53 -12.34 15.39
CA ILE A 110 16.37 -12.82 14.67
C ILE A 110 16.83 -14.02 13.87
N GLU A 111 16.17 -15.16 14.05
CA GLU A 111 16.46 -16.42 13.35
C GLU A 111 15.52 -16.61 12.17
N ALA A 112 15.95 -17.39 11.17
CA ALA A 112 15.15 -17.65 9.98
C ALA A 112 13.76 -18.22 10.34
N GLY A 113 12.72 -17.73 9.66
CA GLY A 113 11.32 -18.06 9.93
C GLY A 113 10.64 -17.18 10.98
N ALA A 114 11.38 -16.39 11.76
CA ALA A 114 10.81 -15.48 12.75
C ALA A 114 10.01 -14.36 12.07
N LYS A 115 8.82 -14.06 12.61
CA LYS A 115 7.98 -12.93 12.20
C LYS A 115 8.05 -11.85 13.27
N VAL A 116 8.61 -10.70 12.95
CA VAL A 116 8.88 -9.60 13.90
C VAL A 116 8.72 -8.24 13.21
N GLY A 117 8.68 -7.16 13.98
CA GLY A 117 8.85 -5.79 13.48
C GLY A 117 10.28 -5.32 13.69
N VAL A 118 11.03 -5.06 12.61
CA VAL A 118 12.42 -4.57 12.71
C VAL A 118 12.43 -3.04 12.84
N VAL A 119 13.26 -2.54 13.75
CA VAL A 119 13.49 -1.12 13.98
C VAL A 119 14.90 -0.78 13.52
N LEU A 120 15.01 0.24 12.67
CA LEU A 120 16.26 0.69 12.06
C LEU A 120 16.63 2.09 12.57
N GLU A 121 17.91 2.43 12.54
CA GLU A 121 18.41 3.77 12.86
C GLU A 121 17.84 4.82 11.90
N ARG A 122 17.86 4.49 10.60
CA ARG A 122 17.29 5.31 9.54
C ARG A 122 16.64 4.43 8.47
N THR A 123 15.71 4.98 7.70
CA THR A 123 15.01 4.19 6.67
C THR A 123 14.57 5.00 5.46
N CYS A 124 14.56 4.35 4.31
CA CYS A 124 13.97 4.85 3.08
C CYS A 124 12.52 4.36 2.86
N PHE A 125 11.99 3.51 3.74
CA PHE A 125 10.63 3.01 3.65
C PHE A 125 9.62 4.07 4.11
N TYR A 126 8.57 4.25 3.34
CA TYR A 126 7.41 5.04 3.73
C TYR A 126 6.53 4.24 4.70
N ALA A 127 6.39 4.73 5.93
CA ALA A 127 5.41 4.21 6.87
C ALA A 127 3.99 4.63 6.46
N GLU A 128 3.03 3.71 6.56
CA GLU A 128 1.62 3.96 6.26
C GLU A 128 1.12 5.28 6.85
N ALA A 129 0.62 6.18 6.00
CA ALA A 129 0.12 7.49 6.38
C ALA A 129 -0.71 8.12 5.25
N GLY A 130 -1.67 8.97 5.62
CA GLY A 130 -2.45 9.77 4.64
C GLY A 130 -3.28 8.94 3.65
N GLY A 131 -3.61 7.69 4.00
CA GLY A 131 -4.28 6.73 3.12
C GLY A 131 -3.34 5.92 2.23
N GLN A 132 -2.06 6.27 2.14
CA GLN A 132 -1.07 5.47 1.43
C GLN A 132 -0.58 4.31 2.28
N VAL A 133 -0.58 3.11 1.70
CA VAL A 133 -0.07 1.89 2.35
C VAL A 133 1.43 2.00 2.61
N GLY A 134 1.89 1.30 3.66
CA GLY A 134 3.31 1.20 3.97
C GLY A 134 4.10 0.52 2.86
N ASP A 135 5.35 0.94 2.68
CA ASP A 135 6.25 0.32 1.70
C ASP A 135 6.58 -1.13 2.10
N CYS A 136 6.70 -1.99 1.08
CA CYS A 136 7.22 -3.36 1.18
C CYS A 136 8.64 -3.41 0.61
N GLY A 137 9.40 -4.48 0.89
CA GLY A 137 10.76 -4.61 0.38
C GLY A 137 11.61 -5.62 1.13
N THR A 138 12.92 -5.39 1.18
CA THR A 138 13.87 -6.24 1.90
C THR A 138 14.82 -5.45 2.79
N ILE A 139 15.29 -6.09 3.85
CA ILE A 139 16.41 -5.64 4.68
C ILE A 139 17.44 -6.75 4.62
N GLU A 140 18.63 -6.46 4.10
CA GLU A 140 19.65 -7.43 3.76
C GLU A 140 20.94 -7.16 4.53
N SER A 141 21.54 -8.20 5.10
CA SER A 141 22.90 -8.19 5.65
C SER A 141 23.74 -9.26 4.95
N ASP A 142 25.04 -9.33 5.26
CA ASP A 142 25.90 -10.40 4.78
C ASP A 142 25.44 -11.80 5.24
N ASN A 143 24.67 -11.87 6.33
CA ASN A 143 24.30 -13.11 7.01
C ASN A 143 22.80 -13.39 7.00
N GLY A 144 21.96 -12.51 6.44
CA GLY A 144 20.52 -12.67 6.53
C GLY A 144 19.72 -11.79 5.58
N LYS A 145 18.53 -12.26 5.26
CA LYS A 145 17.57 -11.55 4.42
C LYS A 145 16.20 -11.53 5.07
N PHE A 146 15.72 -10.32 5.35
CA PHE A 146 14.40 -10.07 5.92
C PHE A 146 13.49 -9.50 4.85
N PHE A 147 12.30 -10.09 4.71
CA PHE A 147 11.26 -9.59 3.82
C PHE A 147 10.30 -8.71 4.62
N VAL A 148 10.10 -7.47 4.17
CA VAL A 148 9.18 -6.50 4.77
C VAL A 148 7.84 -6.59 4.05
N ASP A 149 6.81 -7.03 4.77
CA ASP A 149 5.43 -7.15 4.30
C ASP A 149 4.65 -5.84 4.43
N ASN A 150 5.01 -5.01 5.42
CA ASN A 150 4.36 -3.73 5.70
C ASN A 150 5.28 -2.81 6.51
N THR A 151 5.18 -1.50 6.30
CA THR A 151 5.89 -0.50 7.10
C THR A 151 4.89 0.43 7.79
N SER A 152 4.99 0.55 9.11
CA SER A 152 4.05 1.34 9.92
C SER A 152 4.79 2.27 10.87
N ARG A 153 4.08 3.22 11.46
CA ARG A 153 4.62 4.14 12.46
C ARG A 153 3.94 3.93 13.80
N ILE A 154 4.76 3.77 14.84
CA ILE A 154 4.32 3.79 16.24
C ILE A 154 5.00 4.98 16.90
N ALA A 155 4.22 6.00 17.27
CA ALA A 155 4.74 7.30 17.70
C ALA A 155 5.76 7.88 16.70
N ASN A 156 7.05 7.96 17.05
CA ASN A 156 8.12 8.46 16.17
C ASN A 156 9.01 7.34 15.60
N CYS A 157 8.70 6.07 15.89
CA CYS A 157 9.43 4.91 15.43
C CYS A 157 8.79 4.35 14.15
N VAL A 158 9.61 4.07 13.14
CA VAL A 158 9.18 3.32 11.95
C VAL A 158 9.46 1.84 12.17
N VAL A 159 8.42 1.03 12.00
CA VAL A 159 8.44 -0.42 12.25
C VAL A 159 8.24 -1.17 10.93
N HIS A 160 9.23 -1.98 10.57
CA HIS A 160 9.26 -2.79 9.36
C HIS A 160 8.76 -4.20 9.71
N GLN A 161 7.48 -4.47 9.46
CA GLN A 161 6.84 -5.73 9.79
C GLN A 161 7.12 -6.76 8.71
N GLY A 162 7.52 -7.95 9.11
CA GLY A 162 7.86 -8.97 8.12
C GLY A 162 8.37 -10.25 8.72
N ARG A 163 9.20 -10.95 7.93
CA ARG A 163 9.79 -12.23 8.32
C ARG A 163 11.24 -12.35 7.85
N LEU A 164 12.07 -12.98 8.67
CA LEU A 164 13.39 -13.38 8.21
C LEU A 164 13.26 -14.62 7.34
N VAL A 165 13.66 -14.55 6.07
CA VAL A 165 13.52 -15.66 5.12
C VAL A 165 14.77 -16.53 5.04
N GLU A 166 15.94 -15.94 5.32
CA GLU A 166 17.23 -16.63 5.25
C GLU A 166 18.18 -16.09 6.33
N GLY A 167 18.98 -16.98 6.89
CA GLY A 167 20.09 -16.63 7.77
C GLY A 167 19.66 -16.03 9.11
N THR A 168 20.43 -15.06 9.58
CA THR A 168 20.22 -14.39 10.87
C THR A 168 20.43 -12.88 10.76
N LEU A 169 19.66 -12.09 11.50
CA LEU A 169 19.94 -10.68 11.73
C LEU A 169 20.22 -10.45 13.20
N VAL A 170 21.33 -9.78 13.52
CA VAL A 170 21.72 -9.44 14.88
C VAL A 170 21.50 -7.95 15.09
N ILE A 171 21.06 -7.57 16.29
CA ILE A 171 20.98 -6.14 16.65
C ILE A 171 22.40 -5.56 16.64
N GLY A 172 22.56 -4.40 16.01
CA GLY A 172 23.86 -3.78 15.70
C GLY A 172 24.42 -4.14 14.31
N ASP A 173 23.77 -5.03 13.55
CA ASP A 173 24.19 -5.32 12.17
C ASP A 173 23.98 -4.11 11.27
N ASN A 174 24.98 -3.86 10.42
CA ASN A 174 24.83 -2.98 9.26
C ASN A 174 24.05 -3.72 8.17
N VAL A 175 22.98 -3.10 7.69
CA VAL A 175 22.05 -3.66 6.73
C VAL A 175 21.76 -2.69 5.60
N LYS A 176 21.37 -3.23 4.45
CA LYS A 176 20.82 -2.48 3.34
C LYS A 176 19.30 -2.67 3.31
N ALA A 177 18.58 -1.59 3.53
CA ALA A 177 17.13 -1.50 3.37
C ALA A 177 16.80 -1.14 1.92
N ILE A 178 15.98 -1.95 1.24
CA ILE A 178 15.66 -1.86 -0.19
C ILE A 178 14.15 -1.88 -0.38
N VAL A 179 13.57 -0.79 -0.87
CA VAL A 179 12.13 -0.67 -1.12
C VAL A 179 11.74 -1.38 -2.43
N SER A 180 10.59 -2.06 -2.43
CA SER A 180 10.00 -2.70 -3.60
C SER A 180 9.67 -1.69 -4.69
N LYS A 181 9.74 -2.12 -5.95
CA LYS A 181 9.31 -1.33 -7.12
C LYS A 181 7.81 -1.09 -7.18
N ASP A 182 7.01 -1.82 -6.41
CA ASP A 182 5.57 -1.58 -6.27
C ASP A 182 5.27 -0.15 -5.79
N ARG A 183 6.22 0.47 -5.08
CA ARG A 183 6.17 1.89 -4.68
C ARG A 183 5.88 2.83 -5.85
N ASP A 184 6.38 2.53 -7.05
CA ASP A 184 6.15 3.39 -8.22
C ASP A 184 4.67 3.39 -8.65
N ALA A 185 3.98 2.24 -8.52
CA ALA A 185 2.54 2.16 -8.75
C ALA A 185 1.77 2.92 -7.66
N THR A 186 2.17 2.76 -6.40
CA THR A 186 1.59 3.51 -5.26
C THR A 186 1.76 5.02 -5.45
N ARG A 187 2.93 5.50 -5.90
CA ARG A 187 3.19 6.92 -6.18
C ARG A 187 2.30 7.46 -7.31
N LYS A 188 2.14 6.69 -8.39
CA LYS A 188 1.22 7.06 -9.49
C LYS A 188 -0.21 7.19 -8.98
N ASN A 189 -0.66 6.22 -8.18
CA ASN A 189 -1.97 6.22 -7.57
C ASN A 189 -2.14 7.40 -6.60
N HIS A 190 -1.10 7.75 -5.83
CA HIS A 190 -1.12 8.92 -4.96
C HIS A 190 -1.32 10.21 -5.77
N THR A 191 -0.54 10.42 -6.83
CA THR A 191 -0.71 11.58 -7.71
C THR A 191 -2.10 11.60 -8.35
N ALA A 192 -2.61 10.44 -8.77
CA ALA A 192 -3.95 10.31 -9.33
C ALA A 192 -5.05 10.68 -8.30
N THR A 193 -4.85 10.42 -7.01
CA THR A 193 -5.78 10.88 -5.96
C THR A 193 -5.92 12.41 -5.93
N HIS A 194 -4.82 13.15 -6.07
CA HIS A 194 -4.86 14.63 -6.14
C HIS A 194 -5.58 15.11 -7.39
N LEU A 195 -5.30 14.49 -8.54
CA LEU A 195 -5.99 14.81 -9.80
C LEU A 195 -7.49 14.50 -9.71
N LEU A 196 -7.85 13.37 -9.08
CA LEU A 196 -9.23 12.96 -8.88
C LEU A 196 -9.98 13.95 -7.99
N GLN A 197 -9.39 14.38 -6.87
CA GLN A 197 -9.99 15.40 -6.01
C GLN A 197 -10.22 16.71 -6.76
N TRP A 198 -9.22 17.18 -7.52
CA TRP A 198 -9.34 18.39 -8.35
C TRP A 198 -10.46 18.25 -9.39
N ALA A 199 -10.49 17.14 -10.15
CA ALA A 199 -11.48 16.90 -11.19
C ALA A 199 -12.91 16.79 -10.61
N LEU A 200 -13.07 16.11 -9.48
CA LEU A 200 -14.35 16.05 -8.76
C LEU A 200 -14.83 17.45 -8.35
N GLN A 201 -13.94 18.29 -7.82
CA GLN A 201 -14.30 19.67 -7.46
C GLN A 201 -14.67 20.52 -8.69
N LYS A 202 -14.04 20.28 -9.85
CA LYS A 202 -14.38 20.97 -11.10
C LYS A 202 -15.75 20.58 -11.66
N ILE A 203 -16.12 19.31 -11.60
CA ILE A 203 -17.35 18.78 -12.23
C ILE A 203 -18.54 18.80 -11.28
N VAL A 204 -18.33 18.43 -10.01
CA VAL A 204 -19.40 18.25 -9.02
C VAL A 204 -19.60 19.52 -8.19
N GLY A 205 -18.50 20.20 -7.84
CA GLY A 205 -18.50 21.45 -7.10
C GLY A 205 -17.48 21.47 -5.96
N SER A 206 -17.16 22.68 -5.49
CA SER A 206 -16.13 22.91 -4.47
C SER A 206 -16.45 22.34 -3.08
N SER A 207 -17.70 21.93 -2.83
CA SER A 207 -18.10 21.28 -1.57
C SER A 207 -17.69 19.81 -1.48
N VAL A 208 -17.13 19.23 -2.54
CA VAL A 208 -16.54 17.90 -2.50
C VAL A 208 -15.28 17.92 -1.63
N ALA A 209 -15.33 17.15 -0.55
CA ALA A 209 -14.26 16.98 0.41
C ALA A 209 -13.96 15.49 0.60
N GLN A 210 -12.68 15.16 0.71
CA GLN A 210 -12.23 13.81 1.04
C GLN A 210 -12.77 13.38 2.42
N GLN A 211 -13.22 12.15 2.52
CA GLN A 211 -13.68 11.48 3.75
C GLN A 211 -12.88 10.20 4.04
N GLY A 212 -12.21 9.66 3.04
CA GLY A 212 -11.39 8.46 3.16
C GLY A 212 -10.50 8.29 1.93
N SER A 213 -9.35 7.65 2.12
CA SER A 213 -8.43 7.34 1.03
C SER A 213 -7.70 6.04 1.33
N LEU A 214 -7.54 5.22 0.29
CA LEU A 214 -6.63 4.09 0.26
C LEU A 214 -5.82 4.22 -1.02
N VAL A 215 -4.49 4.19 -0.91
CA VAL A 215 -3.57 4.26 -2.04
C VAL A 215 -2.62 3.09 -1.92
N GLY A 216 -2.88 2.04 -2.70
CA GLY A 216 -2.02 0.87 -2.84
C GLY A 216 -1.40 0.78 -4.24
N PRO A 217 -0.59 -0.25 -4.50
CA PRO A 217 0.01 -0.47 -5.81
C PRO A 217 -1.03 -0.92 -6.85
N ASP A 218 -2.04 -1.70 -6.43
CA ASP A 218 -3.02 -2.31 -7.34
C ASP A 218 -4.15 -1.33 -7.72
N TYR A 219 -4.60 -0.51 -6.76
CA TYR A 219 -5.67 0.46 -6.94
C TYR A 219 -5.61 1.59 -5.91
N LEU A 220 -6.38 2.65 -6.18
CA LEU A 220 -6.75 3.66 -5.19
C LEU A 220 -8.25 3.66 -4.94
N ARG A 221 -8.65 3.97 -3.71
CA ARG A 221 -10.04 4.28 -3.33
C ARG A 221 -10.08 5.69 -2.78
N PHE A 222 -11.03 6.49 -3.24
CA PHE A 222 -11.24 7.85 -2.77
C PHE A 222 -12.69 8.04 -2.36
N ASP A 223 -12.92 8.21 -1.06
CA ASP A 223 -14.25 8.41 -0.48
C ASP A 223 -14.45 9.91 -0.29
N PHE A 224 -15.58 10.46 -0.76
CA PHE A 224 -15.82 11.91 -0.78
C PHE A 224 -17.27 12.30 -0.50
N THR A 225 -17.49 13.53 -0.04
CA THR A 225 -18.82 14.09 0.16
C THR A 225 -19.52 14.36 -1.17
N CYS A 226 -20.68 13.77 -1.38
CA CYS A 226 -21.54 14.09 -2.52
C CYS A 226 -23.02 13.88 -2.15
N PRO A 227 -23.91 14.86 -2.38
CA PRO A 227 -25.32 14.73 -1.98
C PRO A 227 -26.09 13.69 -2.80
N LYS A 228 -25.61 13.34 -3.98
CA LYS A 228 -26.20 12.33 -4.87
C LYS A 228 -25.10 11.54 -5.55
N ALA A 229 -25.41 10.30 -5.93
CA ALA A 229 -24.51 9.52 -6.78
C ALA A 229 -24.20 10.29 -8.08
N LEU A 230 -22.96 10.17 -8.56
CA LEU A 230 -22.56 10.79 -9.82
C LEU A 230 -23.35 10.18 -10.98
N THR A 231 -23.76 11.02 -11.91
CA THR A 231 -24.33 10.56 -13.17
C THR A 231 -23.23 9.96 -14.05
N ALA A 232 -23.60 9.05 -14.96
CA ALA A 232 -22.64 8.47 -15.92
C ALA A 232 -21.88 9.54 -16.72
N LYS A 233 -22.54 10.66 -17.05
CA LYS A 233 -21.91 11.79 -17.74
C LYS A 233 -20.83 12.45 -16.88
N GLN A 234 -21.13 12.72 -15.60
CA GLN A 234 -20.16 13.31 -14.67
C GLN A 234 -18.95 12.40 -14.44
N ILE A 235 -19.17 11.07 -14.35
CA ILE A 235 -18.07 10.09 -14.26
C ILE A 235 -17.15 10.23 -15.47
N THR A 236 -17.70 10.21 -16.70
CA THR A 236 -16.91 10.39 -17.92
C THR A 236 -16.16 11.73 -17.96
N GLU A 237 -16.79 12.82 -17.53
CA GLU A 237 -16.15 14.14 -17.48
C GLU A 237 -14.98 14.18 -16.48
N VAL A 238 -15.15 13.61 -15.29
CA VAL A 238 -14.08 13.49 -14.29
C VAL A 238 -12.92 12.67 -14.84
N GLU A 239 -13.19 11.51 -15.45
CA GLU A 239 -12.15 10.67 -16.05
C GLU A 239 -11.38 11.41 -17.15
N ASN A 240 -12.08 12.18 -18.00
CA ASN A 240 -11.44 12.93 -19.08
C ASN A 240 -10.51 14.02 -18.55
N LEU A 241 -10.94 14.77 -17.52
CA LEU A 241 -10.09 15.79 -16.88
C LEU A 241 -8.83 15.18 -16.25
N VAL A 242 -8.96 14.02 -15.60
CA VAL A 242 -7.81 13.32 -15.02
C VAL A 242 -6.83 12.89 -16.12
N ARG A 243 -7.34 12.28 -17.22
CA ARG A 243 -6.50 11.87 -18.36
C ARG A 243 -5.78 13.05 -19.00
N GLU A 244 -6.49 14.16 -19.21
CA GLU A 244 -5.90 15.40 -19.74
C GLU A 244 -4.72 15.87 -18.89
N LYS A 245 -4.85 15.90 -17.56
CA LYS A 245 -3.76 16.32 -16.66
C LYS A 245 -2.61 15.32 -16.57
N ILE A 246 -2.88 14.04 -16.78
CA ILE A 246 -1.81 13.05 -16.93
C ILE A 246 -1.04 13.30 -18.23
N GLU A 247 -1.74 13.58 -19.34
CA GLU A 247 -1.12 13.85 -20.65
C GLU A 247 -0.29 15.15 -20.67
N GLU A 248 -0.72 16.18 -19.92
CA GLU A 248 0.04 17.43 -19.78
C GLU A 248 1.41 17.25 -19.12
N ASN A 249 1.61 16.16 -18.35
CA ASN A 249 2.85 15.85 -17.67
C ASN A 249 3.42 17.04 -16.87
N LEU A 250 2.54 17.71 -16.12
CA LEU A 250 2.90 18.87 -15.32
C LEU A 250 3.92 18.50 -14.22
N PRO A 251 4.85 19.40 -13.87
CA PRO A 251 5.80 19.14 -12.80
C PRO A 251 5.09 19.00 -11.46
N VAL A 252 5.47 17.98 -10.69
CA VAL A 252 5.02 17.78 -9.31
C VAL A 252 6.14 18.24 -8.37
N THR A 253 5.83 19.19 -7.48
CA THR A 253 6.79 19.76 -6.52
C THR A 253 6.32 19.53 -5.09
N CYS A 254 7.27 19.36 -4.18
CA CYS A 254 7.03 19.29 -2.74
C CYS A 254 8.08 20.16 -2.05
N VAL A 255 7.64 21.08 -1.18
CA VAL A 255 8.52 22.03 -0.49
C VAL A 255 8.11 22.11 0.97
N ALA A 256 9.08 21.91 1.87
CA ALA A 256 8.88 22.17 3.29
C ALA A 256 8.85 23.68 3.54
N MET A 257 7.79 24.20 4.14
CA MET A 257 7.62 25.62 4.41
C MET A 257 6.80 25.86 5.69
N PRO A 258 6.88 27.06 6.29
CA PRO A 258 6.02 27.43 7.41
C PRO A 258 4.53 27.35 7.05
N ARG A 259 3.72 26.88 8.01
CA ARG A 259 2.27 26.68 7.83
C ARG A 259 1.55 27.92 7.27
N GLU A 260 1.82 29.11 7.81
CA GLU A 260 1.19 30.35 7.35
C GLU A 260 1.52 30.71 5.89
N GLN A 261 2.67 30.27 5.37
CA GLN A 261 3.03 30.47 3.97
C GLN A 261 2.32 29.44 3.09
N ALA A 262 2.22 28.19 3.53
CA ALA A 262 1.49 27.14 2.84
C ALA A 262 0.00 27.49 2.66
N GLU A 263 -0.66 27.95 3.73
CA GLU A 263 -2.08 28.34 3.69
C GLU A 263 -2.38 29.49 2.71
N LYS A 264 -1.39 30.33 2.37
CA LYS A 264 -1.57 31.42 1.39
C LYS A 264 -1.46 30.95 -0.06
N LEU A 265 -0.88 29.78 -0.32
CA LEU A 265 -0.71 29.24 -1.67
C LEU A 265 -1.95 28.50 -2.17
N GLY A 266 -2.87 28.13 -1.27
CA GLY A 266 -4.13 27.45 -1.61
C GLY A 266 -4.53 26.42 -0.57
#